data_AF-A0AAU9V895-F1
#
_entry.id   AF-A0AAU9V895-F1
#
_cell.length_a   1.000
_cell.length_b   1.000
_cell.length_c   1.000
_cell.angle_alpha   90.00
_cell.angle_beta   90.00
_cell.angle_gamma   90.00
#
_symmetry.space_group_name_H-M   'P 1'
#
loop_
_entity.id
_entity.type
_entity.pdbx_description
1 polymer ?
#
loop_
_entity_poly.entity_id
_entity_poly.type
_entity_poly.pdbx_seq_one_letter_code
_entity_poly.pdbx_strand_id
1 'polypeptide(L)'
;MAQIFDFDEPFVYRLNDNGFGPSLLVKVCTERGWRLYQGYSGSEEKWNLWWRTSAFPATFYKTLGDWQFINHIPKGGSICRKDSLSRLLRCMRRVYGSIYDFSPPCFHLPLEYAKLVSECSRLRHTDEASSSSVVWIHKPVAQSQGRGIFLFRSVCDMRCGSPAVVQRYIERPLLIAGYKFDLRLYVCVPGYRPLTAYMYAEGLARFGTDKYTLSDIHNPYRHLTNSSLNKTGPRYSECKDRIGSGCKWTLKQVRRALVGRWGAVEWLVWQRIRALVTLTLLAQAAGTPPVRNCFEFYGFDVLLDDSLKPWLIEVNLSPALGADCEADVIVKQPMLHELFDLLGLPMRHTGLSLLQGPTPHVNNYSSDDESGALRVAASRVTTSGRRGTRRQRRRLALSVHCVNLQAPMTENFPVIELPEKPKDNKTGHLLKNVSDISADVTDQSQTGVSVTTTEVVDETWRGGYATAASRRKMLSACSWGNGMRWDRGPGRVGHWVRIYPHTLLTNDDQLQIEDTRESVAQVSKLLRAAREVSRDGGRDKQVPRDGSCDAFFEAALRRKLACGSNFEVWLPPF
;
A
#
# COMPACT_ATOMS: atom_id res chain seq x y z
N MET A 1 -1.00 34.11 8.95
CA MET A 1 -1.82 34.34 7.74
C MET A 1 -1.61 33.13 6.85
N ALA A 2 -2.65 32.34 6.59
CA ALA A 2 -2.55 31.29 5.58
C ALA A 2 -2.35 31.97 4.22
N GLN A 3 -1.29 31.63 3.49
CA GLN A 3 -1.21 32.02 2.09
C GLN A 3 -2.28 31.19 1.35
N ILE A 4 -3.40 31.86 1.04
CA ILE A 4 -4.31 31.40 0.01
C ILE A 4 -3.45 31.31 -1.25
N PHE A 5 -3.35 30.12 -1.86
CA PHE A 5 -2.63 29.94 -3.11
C PHE A 5 -3.11 30.99 -4.09
N ASP A 6 -2.22 31.87 -4.55
CA ASP A 6 -2.56 32.85 -5.58
C ASP A 6 -3.15 32.08 -6.77
N PHE A 7 -4.34 32.44 -7.21
CA PHE A 7 -5.05 31.66 -8.23
C PHE A 7 -4.34 31.72 -9.59
N ASP A 8 -3.50 32.74 -9.79
CA ASP A 8 -2.80 33.00 -11.05
C ASP A 8 -1.44 32.28 -11.13
N GLU A 9 -0.84 31.84 -10.00
CA GLU A 9 0.44 31.13 -10.03
C GLU A 9 0.29 29.59 -10.15
N PRO A 10 1.03 28.95 -11.07
CA PRO A 10 0.96 27.50 -11.26
C PRO A 10 1.48 26.76 -10.02
N PHE A 11 0.82 25.67 -9.62
CA PHE A 11 1.35 24.78 -8.59
C PHE A 11 2.51 23.96 -9.19
N VAL A 12 3.72 24.13 -8.65
CA VAL A 12 4.95 23.54 -9.21
C VAL A 12 5.34 22.30 -8.41
N TYR A 13 5.57 21.19 -9.10
CA TYR A 13 6.04 19.94 -8.49
C TYR A 13 7.42 19.53 -8.99
N ARG A 14 8.20 18.90 -8.12
CA ARG A 14 9.55 18.40 -8.39
C ARG A 14 9.62 16.90 -8.14
N LEU A 15 10.35 16.17 -8.98
CA LEU A 15 10.49 14.72 -8.93
C LEU A 15 11.94 14.29 -8.75
N ASN A 16 12.20 13.49 -7.71
CA ASN A 16 13.53 12.93 -7.38
C ASN A 16 14.66 13.98 -7.49
N ASP A 17 15.92 13.55 -7.46
CA ASP A 17 17.05 14.46 -7.71
C ASP A 17 17.40 14.52 -9.20
N ASN A 18 17.11 13.44 -9.94
CA ASN A 18 17.35 13.32 -11.37
C ASN A 18 16.25 13.90 -12.25
N GLY A 19 15.19 14.48 -11.67
CA GLY A 19 14.06 15.06 -12.42
C GLY A 19 13.04 14.04 -12.94
N PHE A 20 13.30 12.74 -12.80
CA PHE A 20 12.43 11.68 -13.30
C PHE A 20 11.58 11.09 -12.18
N GLY A 21 10.38 10.61 -12.51
CA GLY A 21 9.52 9.90 -11.59
C GLY A 21 8.56 8.96 -12.30
N PRO A 22 7.66 8.29 -11.56
CA PRO A 22 6.68 7.39 -12.16
C PRO A 22 5.81 8.13 -13.19
N SER A 23 5.64 7.57 -14.38
CA SER A 23 4.85 8.17 -15.45
C SER A 23 3.41 8.46 -15.04
N LEU A 24 2.82 7.59 -14.23
CA LEU A 24 1.48 7.80 -13.67
C LEU A 24 1.41 9.04 -12.77
N LEU A 25 2.45 9.28 -11.95
CA LEU A 25 2.50 10.46 -11.09
C LEU A 25 2.59 11.73 -11.93
N VAL A 26 3.44 11.75 -12.95
CA VAL A 26 3.54 12.86 -13.92
C VAL A 26 2.18 13.12 -14.57
N LYS A 27 1.54 12.07 -15.09
CA LYS A 27 0.20 12.15 -15.70
C LYS A 27 -0.81 12.78 -14.76
N VAL A 28 -0.90 12.30 -13.51
CA VAL A 28 -1.83 12.85 -12.50
C VAL A 28 -1.51 14.32 -12.23
N CYS A 29 -0.25 14.68 -11.97
CA CYS A 29 0.14 16.08 -11.74
C CYS A 29 -0.25 16.99 -12.92
N THR A 30 -0.04 16.54 -14.17
CA THR A 30 -0.46 17.28 -15.36
C THR A 30 -1.98 17.41 -15.45
N GLU A 31 -2.74 16.34 -15.17
CA GLU A 31 -4.21 16.37 -15.11
C GLU A 31 -4.72 17.35 -14.03
N ARG A 32 -3.97 17.55 -12.94
CA ARG A 32 -4.27 18.55 -11.90
C ARG A 32 -3.88 19.99 -12.27
N GLY A 33 -3.31 20.19 -13.46
CA GLY A 33 -2.80 21.48 -13.92
C GLY A 33 -1.52 21.93 -13.25
N TRP A 34 -0.73 21.00 -12.73
CA TRP A 34 0.55 21.31 -12.08
C TRP A 34 1.69 21.34 -13.09
N ARG A 35 2.66 22.21 -12.84
CA ARG A 35 3.84 22.40 -13.69
C ARG A 35 5.03 21.65 -13.12
N LEU A 36 5.74 20.91 -13.96
CA LEU A 36 6.98 20.26 -13.55
C LEU A 36 8.07 21.32 -13.38
N TYR A 37 8.82 21.22 -12.28
CA TYR A 37 9.98 22.08 -12.01
C TYR A 37 11.09 21.86 -13.06
N GLN A 38 11.54 22.93 -13.73
CA GLN A 38 12.51 22.83 -14.84
C GLN A 38 13.94 23.24 -14.45
N GLY A 39 14.16 23.64 -13.20
CA GLY A 39 15.47 24.06 -12.70
C GLY A 39 15.55 25.57 -12.48
N TYR A 40 16.69 26.04 -12.00
CA TYR A 40 16.91 27.46 -11.74
C TYR A 40 17.20 28.21 -13.05
N SER A 41 16.17 28.77 -13.67
CA SER A 41 16.29 29.61 -14.88
C SER A 41 16.38 31.11 -14.55
N GLY A 42 17.32 31.50 -13.67
CA GLY A 42 17.63 32.91 -13.36
C GLY A 42 16.58 33.67 -12.53
N SER A 43 15.29 33.37 -12.65
CA SER A 43 14.28 33.65 -11.63
C SER A 43 14.25 32.49 -10.63
N GLU A 44 14.16 32.76 -9.33
CA GLU A 44 13.96 31.73 -8.30
C GLU A 44 12.63 31.01 -8.52
N GLU A 45 12.60 30.01 -9.41
CA GLU A 45 11.41 29.20 -9.61
C GLU A 45 11.15 28.44 -8.30
N LYS A 46 10.08 28.83 -7.60
CA LYS A 46 9.69 28.21 -6.33
C LYS A 46 8.94 26.93 -6.65
N TRP A 47 9.27 25.85 -5.95
CA TRP A 47 8.53 24.59 -6.01
C TRP A 47 7.59 24.47 -4.80
N ASN A 48 6.46 23.79 -4.97
CA ASN A 48 5.46 23.55 -3.93
C ASN A 48 5.51 22.12 -3.41
N LEU A 49 5.56 21.11 -4.27
CA LEU A 49 5.65 19.70 -3.86
C LEU A 49 6.96 19.10 -4.37
N TRP A 50 7.76 18.49 -3.49
CA TRP A 50 8.87 17.65 -3.92
C TRP A 50 8.59 16.19 -3.57
N TRP A 51 8.39 15.38 -4.60
CA TRP A 51 8.16 13.95 -4.48
C TRP A 51 9.44 13.17 -4.76
N ARG A 52 9.89 12.36 -3.81
CA ARG A 52 11.06 11.48 -3.94
C ARG A 52 10.72 10.02 -3.67
N THR A 53 11.56 9.14 -4.20
CA THR A 53 11.49 7.70 -3.93
C THR A 53 12.26 7.34 -2.66
N SER A 54 13.32 8.11 -2.36
CA SER A 54 14.18 7.96 -1.19
C SER A 54 13.93 9.07 -0.17
N ALA A 55 14.26 8.78 1.10
CA ALA A 55 14.19 9.75 2.18
C ALA A 55 15.03 11.02 1.90
N PHE A 56 14.63 12.14 2.51
CA PHE A 56 15.36 13.40 2.42
C PHE A 56 16.47 13.48 3.48
N PRO A 57 17.58 14.19 3.18
CA PRO A 57 18.56 14.59 4.19
C PRO A 57 17.92 15.40 5.31
N ALA A 58 18.48 15.29 6.52
CA ALA A 58 17.92 15.90 7.73
C ALA A 58 17.75 17.43 7.65
N THR A 59 18.59 18.10 6.88
CA THR A 59 18.57 19.56 6.69
C THR A 59 17.31 20.05 5.99
N PHE A 60 16.80 19.31 5.00
CA PHE A 60 15.62 19.71 4.23
C PHE A 60 14.35 19.81 5.07
N TYR A 61 14.18 18.95 6.08
CA TYR A 61 13.01 19.03 6.96
C TYR A 61 13.00 20.30 7.83
N LYS A 62 14.17 20.93 8.07
CA LYS A 62 14.29 22.14 8.88
C LYS A 62 14.14 23.42 8.06
N THR A 63 14.49 23.38 6.78
CA THR A 63 14.49 24.54 5.88
C THR A 63 13.25 24.61 4.98
N LEU A 64 12.26 23.75 5.21
CA LEU A 64 11.05 23.66 4.40
C LEU A 64 10.20 24.93 4.59
N GLY A 65 9.91 25.63 3.50
CA GLY A 65 9.02 26.79 3.51
C GLY A 65 7.57 26.39 3.81
N ASP A 66 6.79 27.37 4.27
CA ASP A 66 5.37 27.15 4.61
C ASP A 66 4.53 26.67 3.42
N TRP A 67 4.89 27.06 2.19
CA TRP A 67 4.23 26.66 0.95
C TRP A 67 4.79 25.36 0.33
N GLN A 68 5.80 24.76 0.96
CA GLN A 68 6.52 23.60 0.46
C GLN A 68 6.11 22.32 1.18
N PHE A 69 5.92 21.24 0.42
CA PHE A 69 5.47 19.94 0.88
C PHE A 69 6.41 18.84 0.37
N ILE A 70 6.65 17.83 1.18
CA ILE A 70 7.46 16.66 0.81
C ILE A 70 6.80 15.35 1.24
N ASN A 71 7.03 14.30 0.46
CA ASN A 71 6.37 12.99 0.62
C ASN A 71 7.12 12.01 1.55
N HIS A 72 7.99 12.52 2.43
CA HIS A 72 8.62 11.72 3.47
C HIS A 72 8.67 12.47 4.81
N ILE A 73 8.58 11.70 5.89
CA ILE A 73 8.72 12.16 7.28
C ILE A 73 10.08 11.66 7.79
N PRO A 74 10.81 12.44 8.60
CA PRO A 74 12.06 11.95 9.20
C PRO A 74 11.82 10.66 9.96
N LYS A 75 12.66 9.65 9.70
CA LYS A 75 12.51 8.29 10.28
C LYS A 75 11.24 7.54 9.86
N GLY A 76 10.43 8.05 8.92
CA GLY A 76 9.26 7.34 8.39
C GLY A 76 9.60 6.00 7.72
N GLY A 77 10.85 5.82 7.27
CA GLY A 77 11.36 4.55 6.75
C GLY A 77 11.69 3.48 7.81
N SER A 78 11.55 3.75 9.11
CA SER A 78 11.94 2.80 10.18
C SER A 78 11.19 1.48 10.13
N ILE A 79 9.91 1.48 9.73
CA ILE A 79 9.12 0.25 9.51
C ILE A 79 9.31 -0.39 8.14
N CYS A 80 10.06 0.23 7.22
CA CYS A 80 10.18 -0.25 5.85
C CYS A 80 11.37 -1.21 5.64
N ARG A 81 12.36 -1.14 6.54
CA ARG A 81 13.47 -2.11 6.56
C ARG A 81 13.07 -3.38 7.31
N LYS A 82 13.32 -4.56 6.71
CA LYS A 82 12.86 -5.86 7.22
C LYS A 82 13.35 -6.17 8.64
N ASP A 83 14.61 -5.88 8.92
CA ASP A 83 15.26 -6.07 10.22
C ASP A 83 14.72 -5.08 11.27
N SER A 84 14.56 -3.81 10.90
CA SER A 84 13.99 -2.78 11.77
C SER A 84 12.52 -3.03 12.11
N LEU A 85 11.69 -3.35 11.11
CA LEU A 85 10.28 -3.69 11.28
C LEU A 85 10.11 -4.84 12.26
N SER A 86 10.79 -5.95 12.01
CA SER A 86 10.67 -7.13 12.86
C SER A 86 11.19 -6.89 14.29
N ARG A 87 12.21 -6.05 14.48
CA ARG A 87 12.68 -5.63 15.82
C ARG A 87 11.63 -4.81 16.56
N LEU A 88 11.03 -3.82 15.89
CA LEU A 88 9.98 -2.98 16.45
C LEU A 88 8.77 -3.82 16.85
N LEU A 89 8.28 -4.68 15.96
CA LEU A 89 7.14 -5.55 16.24
C LEU A 89 7.43 -6.57 17.35
N ARG A 90 8.65 -7.14 17.41
CA ARG A 90 9.08 -8.00 18.53
C ARG A 90 9.10 -7.24 19.85
N CYS A 91 9.54 -5.99 19.86
CA CYS A 91 9.51 -5.13 21.05
C CYS A 91 8.07 -4.89 21.51
N MET A 92 7.20 -4.46 20.60
CA MET A 92 5.79 -4.21 20.90
C MET A 92 5.07 -5.48 21.38
N ARG A 93 5.35 -6.64 20.79
CA ARG A 93 4.81 -7.93 21.22
C ARG A 93 5.21 -8.32 22.64
N ARG A 94 6.44 -8.02 23.07
CA ARG A 94 6.86 -8.29 24.46
C ARG A 94 6.11 -7.44 25.48
N VAL A 95 5.76 -6.21 25.11
CA VAL A 95 5.08 -5.25 26.01
C VAL A 95 3.56 -5.46 26.01
N TYR A 96 2.97 -5.64 24.82
CA TYR A 96 1.51 -5.66 24.63
C TYR A 96 0.94 -7.04 24.31
N GLY A 97 1.78 -8.08 24.24
CA GLY A 97 1.37 -9.46 24.06
C GLY A 97 0.79 -9.76 22.67
N SER A 98 -0.25 -10.59 22.67
CA SER A 98 -0.79 -11.24 21.46
C SER A 98 -1.48 -10.30 20.48
N ILE A 99 -1.75 -9.04 20.86
CA ILE A 99 -2.28 -8.06 19.91
C ILE A 99 -1.30 -7.79 18.75
N TYR A 100 -0.01 -8.04 18.95
CA TYR A 100 1.04 -7.99 17.93
C TYR A 100 1.34 -9.36 17.28
N ASP A 101 0.51 -10.39 17.46
CA ASP A 101 0.67 -11.72 16.84
C ASP A 101 0.26 -11.75 15.35
N PHE A 102 0.62 -10.71 14.60
CA PHE A 102 0.39 -10.60 13.16
C PHE A 102 1.69 -10.57 12.34
N SER A 103 2.85 -10.71 12.98
CA SER A 103 4.14 -10.91 12.31
C SER A 103 4.66 -12.32 12.60
N PRO A 104 5.06 -13.11 11.59
CA PRO A 104 5.62 -14.43 11.84
C PRO A 104 6.95 -14.34 12.62
N PRO A 105 7.27 -15.35 13.45
CA PRO A 105 8.56 -15.44 14.13
C PRO A 105 9.74 -15.32 13.15
N CYS A 106 10.79 -14.60 13.54
CA CYS A 106 11.95 -14.38 12.69
C CYS A 106 13.25 -14.20 13.49
N PHE A 107 14.37 -14.46 12.81
CA PHE A 107 15.74 -14.40 13.29
C PHE A 107 16.57 -13.48 12.40
N HIS A 108 17.44 -12.67 13.00
CA HIS A 108 18.33 -11.74 12.30
C HIS A 108 19.71 -12.35 12.12
N LEU A 109 20.12 -12.59 10.88
CA LEU A 109 21.44 -13.13 10.57
C LEU A 109 22.47 -12.02 10.32
N PRO A 110 23.74 -12.24 10.69
CA PRO A 110 24.29 -13.48 11.30
C PRO A 110 24.07 -13.59 12.83
N LEU A 111 23.65 -12.52 13.50
CA LEU A 111 23.64 -12.39 14.97
C LEU A 111 22.80 -13.44 15.71
N GLU A 112 21.69 -13.90 15.13
CA GLU A 112 20.76 -14.86 15.74
C GLU A 112 20.84 -16.25 15.08
N TYR A 113 21.94 -16.56 14.37
CA TYR A 113 22.11 -17.86 13.69
C TYR A 113 22.01 -19.05 14.66
N ALA A 114 22.70 -19.00 15.80
CA ALA A 114 22.64 -20.07 16.81
C ALA A 114 21.22 -20.29 17.35
N LYS A 115 20.43 -19.21 17.50
CA LYS A 115 19.03 -19.28 17.93
C LYS A 115 18.14 -19.92 16.87
N LEU A 116 18.38 -19.60 15.59
CA LEU A 116 17.70 -20.25 14.47
C LEU A 116 17.99 -21.76 14.45
N VAL A 117 19.25 -22.16 14.58
CA VAL A 117 19.64 -23.59 14.61
C VAL A 117 18.95 -24.32 15.75
N SER A 118 18.98 -23.75 16.97
CA SER A 118 18.32 -24.32 18.14
C SER A 118 16.81 -24.50 17.93
N GLU A 119 16.14 -23.49 17.35
CA GLU A 119 14.71 -23.56 17.07
C GLU A 119 14.38 -24.60 15.98
N CYS A 120 15.18 -24.68 14.92
CA CYS A 120 15.03 -25.70 13.88
C CYS A 120 15.18 -27.13 14.45
N SER A 121 16.17 -27.36 15.33
CA SER A 121 16.36 -28.64 16.00
C SER A 121 15.18 -28.98 16.92
N ARG A 122 14.67 -28.01 17.68
CA ARG A 122 13.52 -28.18 18.57
C ARG A 122 12.25 -28.57 17.81
N LEU A 123 11.99 -27.93 16.66
CA LEU A 123 10.83 -28.22 15.82
C LEU A 123 10.93 -29.61 15.17
N ARG A 124 12.12 -30.04 14.78
CA ARG A 124 12.33 -31.39 14.24
C ARG A 124 11.96 -32.50 15.23
N HIS A 125 12.29 -32.35 16.51
CA HIS A 125 11.97 -33.35 17.54
C HIS A 125 10.49 -33.39 17.93
N THR A 126 9.76 -32.29 17.74
CA THR A 126 8.33 -32.23 18.10
C THR A 126 7.41 -32.71 16.98
N ASP A 127 7.87 -32.62 15.73
CA ASP A 127 7.11 -33.01 14.54
C ASP A 127 7.41 -34.45 14.04
N GLU A 128 8.05 -35.34 14.81
CA GLU A 128 8.31 -36.74 14.38
C GLU A 128 7.02 -37.51 14.00
N ALA A 129 5.86 -37.08 14.49
CA ALA A 129 4.55 -37.64 14.13
C ALA A 129 3.95 -37.07 12.82
N SER A 130 4.52 -36.00 12.24
CA SER A 130 4.05 -35.39 10.98
C SER A 130 5.21 -35.27 9.99
N SER A 131 5.11 -35.96 8.86
CA SER A 131 6.16 -36.05 7.83
C SER A 131 6.55 -34.74 7.12
N SER A 132 6.05 -33.58 7.57
CA SER A 132 6.31 -32.28 6.94
C SER A 132 7.26 -31.44 7.79
N SER A 133 8.50 -31.33 7.35
CA SER A 133 9.47 -30.38 7.92
C SER A 133 9.01 -28.93 7.74
N VAL A 134 9.10 -28.14 8.82
CA VAL A 134 8.78 -26.71 8.84
C VAL A 134 9.58 -25.96 7.78
N VAL A 135 8.90 -25.10 7.03
CA VAL A 135 9.50 -24.28 5.97
C VAL A 135 9.84 -22.89 6.51
N TRP A 136 11.02 -22.41 6.12
CA TRP A 136 11.52 -21.08 6.43
C TRP A 136 11.73 -20.27 5.14
N ILE A 137 11.63 -18.95 5.25
CA ILE A 137 11.92 -18.03 4.15
C ILE A 137 13.10 -17.12 4.54
N HIS A 138 14.13 -17.12 3.71
CA HIS A 138 15.29 -16.26 3.83
C HIS A 138 15.05 -14.96 3.05
N LYS A 139 15.20 -13.81 3.69
CA LYS A 139 14.99 -12.49 3.07
C LYS A 139 16.20 -11.58 3.31
N PRO A 140 16.98 -11.20 2.28
CA PRO A 140 18.06 -10.24 2.46
C PRO A 140 17.54 -8.87 2.95
N VAL A 141 18.27 -8.22 3.86
CA VAL A 141 17.82 -6.95 4.49
C VAL A 141 17.72 -5.80 3.49
N ALA A 142 18.75 -5.64 2.64
CA ALA A 142 18.90 -4.51 1.74
C ALA A 142 18.38 -4.75 0.31
N GLN A 143 17.66 -5.86 0.06
CA GLN A 143 17.11 -6.17 -1.25
C GLN A 143 15.57 -6.06 -1.28
N SER A 144 15.05 -5.80 -2.47
CA SER A 144 13.63 -5.66 -2.79
C SER A 144 13.28 -6.47 -4.04
N GLN A 145 11.99 -6.46 -4.42
CA GLN A 145 11.48 -7.08 -5.67
C GLN A 145 11.59 -8.62 -5.72
N GLY A 146 11.75 -9.28 -4.58
CA GLY A 146 11.91 -10.74 -4.50
C GLY A 146 13.35 -11.23 -4.71
N ARG A 147 14.32 -10.34 -4.94
CA ARG A 147 15.72 -10.73 -5.18
C ARG A 147 16.35 -11.34 -3.93
N GLY A 148 17.07 -12.45 -4.14
CA GLY A 148 17.77 -13.19 -3.08
C GLY A 148 16.85 -13.87 -2.05
N ILE A 149 15.54 -13.89 -2.28
CA ILE A 149 14.58 -14.59 -1.43
C ILE A 149 14.52 -16.06 -1.86
N PHE A 150 14.68 -16.96 -0.90
CA PHE A 150 14.51 -18.40 -1.12
C PHE A 150 13.88 -19.06 0.10
N LEU A 151 13.29 -20.23 -0.12
CA LEU A 151 12.72 -21.07 0.92
C LEU A 151 13.68 -22.22 1.22
N PHE A 152 13.68 -22.68 2.46
CA PHE A 152 14.48 -23.83 2.88
C PHE A 152 13.79 -24.60 4.01
N ARG A 153 14.19 -25.85 4.18
CA ARG A 153 13.75 -26.74 5.27
C ARG A 153 14.90 -27.07 6.21
N SER A 154 16.12 -27.19 5.67
CA SER A 154 17.32 -27.43 6.47
C SER A 154 18.17 -26.17 6.55
N VAL A 155 18.72 -25.90 7.73
CA VAL A 155 19.65 -24.77 7.92
C VAL A 155 20.93 -24.98 7.09
N CYS A 156 21.26 -26.21 6.73
CA CYS A 156 22.36 -26.57 5.83
C CYS A 156 22.19 -26.01 4.40
N ASP A 157 20.94 -25.75 3.99
CA ASP A 157 20.65 -25.22 2.65
C ASP A 157 20.94 -23.71 2.54
N MET A 158 21.24 -23.07 3.67
CA MET A 158 21.49 -21.63 3.73
C MET A 158 22.94 -21.28 3.42
N ARG A 159 23.12 -20.29 2.54
CA ARG A 159 24.42 -19.62 2.37
C ARG A 159 24.53 -18.46 3.35
N CYS A 160 25.23 -18.66 4.45
CA CYS A 160 25.53 -17.60 5.41
C CYS A 160 26.64 -16.69 4.85
N GLY A 161 26.38 -15.38 4.80
CA GLY A 161 27.39 -14.41 4.32
C GLY A 161 26.89 -12.98 4.18
N SER A 162 25.57 -12.77 4.07
CA SER A 162 24.97 -11.43 4.02
C SER A 162 23.90 -11.24 5.11
N PRO A 163 23.67 -10.00 5.58
CA PRO A 163 22.61 -9.71 6.56
C PRO A 163 21.23 -10.06 6.01
N ALA A 164 20.49 -10.87 6.77
CA ALA A 164 19.18 -11.37 6.37
C ALA A 164 18.22 -11.50 7.54
N VAL A 165 16.93 -11.49 7.23
CA VAL A 165 15.86 -11.89 8.13
C VAL A 165 15.37 -13.25 7.67
N VAL A 166 15.58 -14.28 8.49
CA VAL A 166 14.96 -15.59 8.32
C VAL A 166 13.64 -15.58 9.08
N GLN A 167 12.55 -15.94 8.41
CA GLN A 167 11.22 -15.88 8.99
C GLN A 167 10.49 -17.20 8.77
N ARG A 168 9.63 -17.60 9.72
CA ARG A 168 8.77 -18.78 9.55
C ARG A 168 7.86 -18.56 8.34
N TYR A 169 7.85 -19.52 7.42
CA TYR A 169 7.00 -19.43 6.23
C TYR A 169 5.55 -19.71 6.58
N ILE A 170 4.64 -18.98 5.95
CA ILE A 170 3.19 -19.23 6.08
C ILE A 170 2.83 -20.32 5.06
N GLU A 171 2.78 -21.56 5.55
CA GLU A 171 2.59 -22.80 4.78
C GLU A 171 1.16 -23.04 4.30
N ARG A 172 0.17 -22.41 4.95
CA ARG A 172 -1.25 -22.51 4.57
C ARG A 172 -1.82 -21.12 4.25
N PRO A 173 -1.33 -20.45 3.19
CA PRO A 173 -1.92 -19.20 2.76
C PRO A 173 -3.35 -19.45 2.26
N LEU A 174 -4.20 -18.43 2.34
CA LEU A 174 -5.47 -18.44 1.65
C LEU A 174 -5.20 -18.49 0.13
N LEU A 175 -5.88 -19.41 -0.55
CA LEU A 175 -5.75 -19.58 -2.00
C LEU A 175 -7.04 -19.19 -2.70
N ILE A 176 -6.93 -18.50 -3.83
CA ILE A 176 -8.02 -18.28 -4.76
C ILE A 176 -7.67 -19.01 -6.05
N ALA A 177 -8.56 -19.91 -6.48
CA ALA A 177 -8.34 -20.79 -7.64
C ALA A 177 -7.01 -21.60 -7.59
N GLY A 178 -6.50 -21.88 -6.38
CA GLY A 178 -5.24 -22.60 -6.19
C GLY A 178 -3.98 -21.74 -6.26
N TYR A 179 -4.11 -20.42 -6.43
CA TYR A 179 -2.98 -19.49 -6.47
C TYR A 179 -2.82 -18.77 -5.14
N LYS A 180 -1.56 -18.64 -4.70
CA LYS A 180 -1.18 -17.79 -3.57
C LYS A 180 -1.27 -16.32 -4.01
N PHE A 181 -1.72 -15.46 -3.11
CA PHE A 181 -1.76 -14.02 -3.34
C PHE A 181 -1.42 -13.24 -2.07
N ASP A 182 -0.92 -12.02 -2.23
CA ASP A 182 -0.85 -11.04 -1.15
C ASP A 182 -1.72 -9.83 -1.47
N LEU A 183 -2.00 -9.00 -0.45
CA LEU A 183 -2.72 -7.74 -0.54
C LEU A 183 -1.73 -6.58 -0.40
N ARG A 184 -1.69 -5.72 -1.40
CA ARG A 184 -1.08 -4.39 -1.39
C ARG A 184 -2.13 -3.37 -0.97
N LEU A 185 -1.94 -2.80 0.21
CA LEU A 185 -2.77 -1.73 0.77
C LEU A 185 -2.02 -0.41 0.73
N TYR A 186 -2.71 0.69 0.45
CA TYR A 186 -2.11 2.03 0.39
C TYR A 186 -2.47 2.83 1.62
N VAL A 187 -1.46 3.41 2.27
CA VAL A 187 -1.60 4.12 3.54
C VAL A 187 -0.94 5.48 3.45
N CYS A 188 -1.69 6.54 3.75
CA CYS A 188 -1.17 7.90 3.86
C CYS A 188 -1.09 8.28 5.34
N VAL A 189 0.07 8.79 5.77
CA VAL A 189 0.31 9.30 7.12
C VAL A 189 0.74 10.75 7.02
N PRO A 190 -0.17 11.72 7.19
CA PRO A 190 0.18 13.14 7.17
C PRO A 190 0.98 13.62 8.38
N GLY A 191 1.07 12.82 9.43
CA GLY A 191 1.86 13.13 10.62
C GLY A 191 1.86 12.02 11.65
N TYR A 192 2.91 11.97 12.48
CA TYR A 192 3.04 11.07 13.64
C TYR A 192 2.79 11.77 14.98
N ARG A 193 2.54 13.09 14.97
CA ARG A 193 2.37 13.92 16.16
C ARG A 193 1.32 15.02 15.92
N PRO A 194 0.01 14.71 16.07
CA PRO A 194 -0.54 13.40 16.40
C PRO A 194 -0.43 12.41 15.24
N LEU A 195 -0.35 11.11 15.55
CA LEU A 195 -0.45 10.08 14.54
C LEU A 195 -1.81 10.19 13.87
N THR A 196 -1.79 10.52 12.58
CA THR A 196 -2.98 10.54 11.74
C THR A 196 -2.73 9.62 10.56
N ALA A 197 -3.61 8.64 10.34
CA ALA A 197 -3.42 7.65 9.30
C ALA A 197 -4.70 7.41 8.52
N TYR A 198 -4.57 7.38 7.20
CA TYR A 198 -5.62 7.07 6.25
C TYR A 198 -5.24 5.82 5.45
N MET A 199 -6.20 4.94 5.23
CA MET A 199 -6.07 3.82 4.31
C MET A 199 -6.97 4.04 3.11
N TYR A 200 -6.45 3.83 1.91
CA TYR A 200 -7.26 3.84 0.70
C TYR A 200 -8.19 2.63 0.69
N ALA A 201 -9.47 2.80 0.35
CA ALA A 201 -10.46 1.72 0.37
C ALA A 201 -10.15 0.63 -0.67
N GLU A 202 -9.53 1.00 -1.80
CA GLU A 202 -9.05 0.05 -2.79
C GLU A 202 -7.58 -0.33 -2.60
N GLY A 203 -7.14 -1.32 -3.36
CA GLY A 203 -5.78 -1.83 -3.33
C GLY A 203 -5.59 -2.91 -4.39
N LEU A 204 -4.49 -3.65 -4.31
CA LEU A 204 -4.18 -4.69 -5.30
C LEU A 204 -3.94 -6.03 -4.61
N ALA A 205 -4.58 -7.09 -5.09
CA ALA A 205 -4.12 -8.45 -4.81
C ALA A 205 -3.16 -8.89 -5.92
N ARG A 206 -1.98 -9.40 -5.54
CA ARG A 206 -0.97 -9.87 -6.48
C ARG A 206 -0.84 -11.38 -6.37
N PHE A 207 -1.04 -12.08 -7.48
CA PHE A 207 -1.03 -13.53 -7.54
C PHE A 207 0.32 -14.08 -7.98
N GLY A 208 0.67 -15.27 -7.50
CA GLY A 208 1.70 -16.09 -8.12
C GLY A 208 1.27 -16.55 -9.52
N THR A 209 2.23 -16.77 -10.42
CA THR A 209 1.95 -17.31 -11.75
C THR A 209 1.67 -18.81 -11.76
N ASP A 210 2.11 -19.52 -10.72
CA ASP A 210 1.97 -20.97 -10.57
C ASP A 210 1.05 -21.36 -9.41
N LYS A 211 0.38 -22.52 -9.53
CA LYS A 211 -0.46 -23.06 -8.44
C LYS A 211 0.41 -23.38 -7.22
N TYR A 212 -0.13 -23.09 -6.04
CA TYR A 212 0.56 -23.27 -4.77
C TYR A 212 0.62 -24.75 -4.37
N THR A 213 1.81 -25.20 -3.98
CA THR A 213 2.05 -26.52 -3.38
C THR A 213 3.35 -26.44 -2.56
N LEU A 214 3.43 -27.19 -1.47
CA LEU A 214 4.66 -27.35 -0.68
C LEU A 214 5.55 -28.51 -1.18
N SER A 215 5.10 -29.26 -2.19
CA SER A 215 5.89 -30.37 -2.76
C SER A 215 7.18 -29.88 -3.43
N ASP A 216 7.16 -28.68 -4.02
CA ASP A 216 8.33 -28.03 -4.59
C ASP A 216 8.37 -26.58 -4.10
N ILE A 217 9.24 -26.37 -3.09
CA ILE A 217 9.48 -25.08 -2.41
C ILE A 217 10.46 -24.18 -3.16
N HIS A 218 11.14 -24.70 -4.18
CA HIS A 218 12.20 -24.00 -4.90
C HIS A 218 11.67 -23.19 -6.06
N ASN A 219 10.46 -23.50 -6.57
CA ASN A 219 9.80 -22.68 -7.57
C ASN A 219 9.30 -21.33 -6.97
N PRO A 220 9.94 -20.20 -7.32
CA PRO A 220 9.59 -18.92 -6.71
C PRO A 220 8.24 -18.38 -7.22
N TYR A 221 7.78 -18.79 -8.41
CA TYR A 221 6.56 -18.29 -9.07
C TYR A 221 5.25 -18.73 -8.40
N ARG A 222 5.29 -19.71 -7.49
CA ARG A 222 4.15 -20.09 -6.64
C ARG A 222 4.24 -19.57 -5.22
N HIS A 223 5.46 -19.28 -4.74
CA HIS A 223 5.72 -18.93 -3.35
C HIS A 223 5.88 -17.43 -3.12
N LEU A 224 6.31 -16.69 -4.15
CA LEU A 224 6.51 -15.24 -4.13
C LEU A 224 5.49 -14.59 -5.08
N THR A 225 4.88 -13.52 -4.60
CA THR A 225 3.75 -12.80 -5.24
C THR A 225 4.19 -11.45 -5.82
N ASN A 226 5.48 -11.12 -5.75
CA ASN A 226 6.02 -9.88 -6.29
C ASN A 226 5.79 -9.81 -7.81
N SER A 227 5.18 -8.72 -8.28
CA SER A 227 4.90 -8.52 -9.71
C SER A 227 6.16 -8.51 -10.56
N SER A 228 7.27 -7.95 -10.06
CA SER A 228 8.56 -7.90 -10.75
C SER A 228 9.08 -9.28 -11.13
N LEU A 229 8.91 -10.26 -10.24
CA LEU A 229 9.28 -11.65 -10.48
C LEU A 229 8.22 -12.33 -11.37
N ASN A 230 6.95 -12.19 -11.02
CA ASN A 230 5.90 -12.95 -11.70
C ASN A 230 5.70 -12.52 -13.16
N LYS A 231 6.02 -11.28 -13.52
CA LYS A 231 6.04 -10.82 -14.92
C LYS A 231 6.99 -11.62 -15.82
N THR A 232 8.09 -12.14 -15.28
CA THR A 232 9.03 -12.98 -16.03
C THR A 232 8.67 -14.47 -15.97
N GLY A 233 7.57 -14.81 -15.27
CA GLY A 233 7.13 -16.18 -15.14
C GLY A 233 6.54 -16.71 -16.46
N PRO A 234 6.72 -18.02 -16.76
CA PRO A 234 6.30 -18.60 -18.03
C PRO A 234 4.78 -18.51 -18.26
N ARG A 235 3.99 -18.53 -17.17
CA ARG A 235 2.52 -18.49 -17.19
C ARG A 235 1.93 -17.11 -16.89
N TYR A 236 2.71 -16.05 -17.05
CA TYR A 236 2.22 -14.69 -16.77
C TYR A 236 1.18 -14.21 -17.79
N SER A 237 1.45 -14.47 -19.07
CA SER A 237 0.60 -14.04 -20.19
C SER A 237 -0.64 -14.91 -20.39
N GLU A 238 -0.73 -16.05 -19.69
CA GLU A 238 -1.90 -16.92 -19.75
C GLU A 238 -3.11 -16.25 -19.08
N CYS A 239 -4.24 -16.23 -19.78
CA CYS A 239 -5.51 -15.84 -19.18
C CYS A 239 -6.03 -17.00 -18.32
N LYS A 240 -5.89 -16.88 -17.00
CA LYS A 240 -6.31 -17.93 -16.07
C LYS A 240 -7.82 -17.85 -15.86
N ASP A 241 -8.53 -18.98 -16.01
CA ASP A 241 -10.01 -19.04 -15.99
C ASP A 241 -10.70 -18.18 -14.91
N ARG A 242 -10.16 -18.20 -13.68
CA ARG A 242 -10.71 -17.42 -12.56
C ARG A 242 -9.95 -16.13 -12.29
N ILE A 243 -8.62 -16.12 -12.42
CA ILE A 243 -7.79 -14.96 -12.05
C ILE A 243 -7.77 -13.88 -13.15
N GLY A 244 -8.00 -14.26 -14.41
CA GLY A 244 -7.86 -13.37 -15.55
C GLY A 244 -6.40 -13.14 -15.95
N SER A 245 -6.18 -12.18 -16.83
CA SER A 245 -4.85 -11.77 -17.31
C SER A 245 -4.12 -10.87 -16.29
N GLY A 246 -2.79 -10.82 -16.37
CA GLY A 246 -1.97 -9.90 -15.58
C GLY A 246 -1.73 -10.28 -14.12
N CYS A 247 -2.40 -11.33 -13.61
CA CYS A 247 -2.23 -11.88 -12.26
C CYS A 247 -2.39 -10.83 -11.14
N LYS A 248 -3.28 -9.84 -11.32
CA LYS A 248 -3.62 -8.83 -10.31
C LYS A 248 -5.13 -8.62 -10.26
N TRP A 249 -5.66 -8.47 -9.05
CA TRP A 249 -7.04 -8.05 -8.81
C TRP A 249 -7.10 -6.76 -8.02
N THR A 250 -8.20 -6.04 -8.12
CA THR A 250 -8.56 -4.98 -7.15
C THR A 250 -9.05 -5.62 -5.84
N LEU A 251 -9.07 -4.87 -4.73
CA LEU A 251 -9.64 -5.36 -3.48
C LEU A 251 -11.15 -5.59 -3.58
N LYS A 252 -11.87 -4.84 -4.43
CA LYS A 252 -13.27 -5.14 -4.75
C LYS A 252 -13.47 -6.56 -5.28
N GLN A 253 -12.61 -7.00 -6.20
CA GLN A 253 -12.67 -8.36 -6.73
C GLN A 253 -12.35 -9.40 -5.64
N VAL A 254 -11.35 -9.15 -4.81
CA VAL A 254 -11.03 -10.00 -3.65
C VAL A 254 -12.23 -10.09 -2.70
N ARG A 255 -12.79 -8.95 -2.32
CA ARG A 255 -13.94 -8.82 -1.43
C ARG A 255 -15.12 -9.64 -1.93
N ARG A 256 -15.48 -9.52 -3.21
CA ARG A 256 -16.53 -10.35 -3.84
C ARG A 256 -16.24 -11.86 -3.71
N ALA A 257 -14.99 -12.27 -3.94
CA ALA A 257 -14.59 -13.66 -3.81
C ALA A 257 -14.63 -14.19 -2.36
N LEU A 258 -14.34 -13.32 -1.37
CA LEU A 258 -14.39 -13.69 0.05
C LEU A 258 -15.81 -13.66 0.61
N VAL A 259 -16.61 -12.65 0.29
CA VAL A 259 -17.96 -12.51 0.81
C VAL A 259 -18.82 -13.73 0.47
N GLY A 260 -18.74 -14.23 -0.76
CA GLY A 260 -19.51 -15.40 -1.20
C GLY A 260 -19.18 -16.70 -0.46
N ARG A 261 -18.02 -16.81 0.19
CA ARG A 261 -17.59 -18.05 0.87
C ARG A 261 -17.52 -17.94 2.39
N TRP A 262 -17.34 -16.75 2.96
CA TRP A 262 -17.14 -16.55 4.41
C TRP A 262 -18.14 -15.60 5.08
N GLY A 263 -19.04 -14.97 4.31
CA GLY A 263 -20.15 -14.17 4.86
C GLY A 263 -19.67 -13.13 5.88
N ALA A 264 -20.18 -13.19 7.12
CA ALA A 264 -19.87 -12.19 8.13
C ALA A 264 -18.45 -12.22 8.71
N VAL A 265 -17.72 -13.33 8.52
CA VAL A 265 -16.34 -13.48 8.98
C VAL A 265 -15.40 -12.62 8.13
N GLU A 266 -15.70 -12.44 6.84
CA GLU A 266 -14.92 -11.60 5.92
C GLU A 266 -14.81 -10.16 6.44
N TRP A 267 -15.90 -9.59 6.95
CA TRP A 267 -15.90 -8.20 7.43
C TRP A 267 -14.94 -8.01 8.60
N LEU A 268 -14.83 -9.01 9.47
CA LEU A 268 -13.88 -9.01 10.58
C LEU A 268 -12.43 -9.05 10.10
N VAL A 269 -12.15 -9.68 8.96
CA VAL A 269 -10.80 -9.71 8.35
C VAL A 269 -10.33 -8.30 8.05
N TRP A 270 -11.17 -7.47 7.43
CA TRP A 270 -10.82 -6.09 7.11
C TRP A 270 -10.59 -5.24 8.37
N GLN A 271 -11.35 -5.48 9.45
CA GLN A 271 -11.10 -4.80 10.73
C GLN A 271 -9.79 -5.27 11.39
N ARG A 272 -9.42 -6.54 11.23
CA ARG A 272 -8.11 -7.05 11.66
C ARG A 272 -6.96 -6.45 10.85
N ILE A 273 -7.15 -6.27 9.54
CA ILE A 273 -6.18 -5.60 8.66
C ILE A 273 -6.00 -4.14 9.06
N ARG A 274 -7.11 -3.40 9.27
CA ARG A 274 -7.08 -2.02 9.79
C ARG A 274 -6.26 -1.92 11.07
N ALA A 275 -6.55 -2.78 12.05
CA ALA A 275 -5.84 -2.80 13.33
C ALA A 275 -4.35 -3.13 13.16
N LEU A 276 -4.00 -4.09 12.30
CA LEU A 276 -2.62 -4.46 11.98
C LEU A 276 -1.84 -3.26 11.43
N VAL A 277 -2.42 -2.51 10.50
CA VAL A 277 -1.79 -1.30 9.95
C VAL A 277 -1.59 -0.26 11.06
N THR A 278 -2.64 0.06 11.83
CA THR A 278 -2.55 1.01 12.95
C THR A 278 -1.47 0.63 13.97
N LEU A 279 -1.44 -0.64 14.40
CA LEU A 279 -0.47 -1.14 15.38
C LEU A 279 0.98 -1.08 14.86
N THR A 280 1.17 -1.29 13.55
CA THR A 280 2.47 -1.17 12.91
C THR A 280 2.96 0.28 12.89
N LEU A 281 2.07 1.24 12.61
CA LEU A 281 2.39 2.67 12.66
C LEU A 281 2.69 3.13 14.09
N LEU A 282 1.92 2.67 15.08
CA LEU A 282 2.15 2.95 16.50
C LEU A 282 3.53 2.45 16.97
N ALA A 283 4.02 1.34 16.42
CA ALA A 283 5.34 0.81 16.76
C ALA A 283 6.51 1.76 16.42
N GLN A 284 6.33 2.70 15.48
CA GLN A 284 7.34 3.72 15.15
C GLN A 284 7.00 5.13 15.61
N ALA A 285 5.77 5.38 16.05
CA ALA A 285 5.30 6.72 16.41
C ALA A 285 6.20 7.39 17.47
N ALA A 286 6.61 6.64 18.50
CA ALA A 286 7.48 7.15 19.56
C ALA A 286 8.85 7.64 19.05
N GLY A 287 9.39 7.06 17.97
CA GLY A 287 10.69 7.41 17.41
C GLY A 287 10.65 8.56 16.39
N THR A 288 9.45 9.01 16.01
CA THR A 288 9.25 9.94 14.89
C THR A 288 9.03 11.37 15.40
N PRO A 289 9.84 12.35 14.97
CA PRO A 289 9.72 13.73 15.43
C PRO A 289 8.50 14.44 14.81
N PRO A 290 7.94 15.46 15.49
CA PRO A 290 6.93 16.33 14.90
C PRO A 290 7.54 17.15 13.75
N VAL A 291 6.92 17.07 12.57
CA VAL A 291 7.27 17.84 11.37
C VAL A 291 6.01 18.35 10.67
N ARG A 292 6.12 19.52 10.05
CA ARG A 292 5.07 20.16 9.28
C ARG A 292 5.28 19.89 7.78
N ASN A 293 4.19 19.90 7.00
CA ASN A 293 4.19 19.76 5.54
C ASN A 293 4.90 18.50 4.99
N CYS A 294 5.07 17.49 5.84
CA CYS A 294 5.65 16.21 5.49
C CYS A 294 4.57 15.15 5.63
N PHE A 295 4.41 14.27 4.65
CA PHE A 295 3.58 13.07 4.78
C PHE A 295 4.38 11.84 4.39
N GLU A 296 3.87 10.66 4.73
CA GLU A 296 4.38 9.41 4.22
C GLU A 296 3.29 8.68 3.43
N PHE A 297 3.71 8.06 2.33
CA PHE A 297 2.86 7.22 1.50
C PHE A 297 3.45 5.81 1.44
N TYR A 298 2.80 4.88 2.13
CA TYR A 298 3.27 3.51 2.31
C TYR A 298 2.46 2.52 1.48
N GLY A 299 3.13 1.45 1.05
CA GLY A 299 2.48 0.22 0.60
C GLY A 299 2.63 -0.88 1.63
N PHE A 300 1.54 -1.33 2.22
CA PHE A 300 1.54 -2.47 3.15
C PHE A 300 1.28 -3.77 2.39
N ASP A 301 2.08 -4.79 2.67
CA ASP A 301 1.94 -6.11 2.08
C ASP A 301 1.41 -7.07 3.14
N VAL A 302 0.18 -7.55 2.96
CA VAL A 302 -0.53 -8.41 3.92
C VAL A 302 -0.88 -9.74 3.25
N LEU A 303 -0.62 -10.84 3.94
CA LEU A 303 -1.02 -12.19 3.51
C LEU A 303 -2.15 -12.70 4.41
N LEU A 304 -3.18 -13.29 3.83
CA LEU A 304 -4.19 -14.04 4.58
C LEU A 304 -3.79 -15.50 4.62
N ASP A 305 -3.94 -16.15 5.78
CA ASP A 305 -3.88 -17.61 5.87
C ASP A 305 -5.26 -18.26 5.66
N ASP A 306 -5.28 -19.60 5.59
CA ASP A 306 -6.48 -20.42 5.41
C ASP A 306 -7.54 -20.22 6.52
N SER A 307 -7.12 -19.73 7.70
CA SER A 307 -7.98 -19.36 8.82
C SER A 307 -8.48 -17.90 8.77
N LEU A 308 -8.21 -17.19 7.67
CA LEU A 308 -8.48 -15.76 7.48
C LEU A 308 -7.79 -14.86 8.51
N LYS A 309 -6.64 -15.28 9.03
CA LYS A 309 -5.79 -14.40 9.85
C LYS A 309 -4.88 -13.58 8.93
N PRO A 310 -4.86 -12.24 9.08
CA PRO A 310 -3.93 -11.40 8.34
C PRO A 310 -2.54 -11.40 8.99
N TRP A 311 -1.53 -11.50 8.14
CA TRP A 311 -0.11 -11.46 8.48
C TRP A 311 0.58 -10.32 7.74
N LEU A 312 1.29 -9.47 8.46
CA LEU A 312 2.13 -8.43 7.87
C LEU A 312 3.38 -9.09 7.28
N ILE A 313 3.64 -8.83 6.00
CA ILE A 313 4.80 -9.36 5.28
C ILE A 313 5.92 -8.32 5.20
N GLU A 314 5.59 -7.11 4.75
CA GLU A 314 6.50 -5.97 4.67
C GLU A 314 5.73 -4.65 4.56
N VAL A 315 6.44 -3.55 4.82
CA VAL A 315 5.97 -2.19 4.53
C VAL A 315 6.95 -1.59 3.53
N ASN A 316 6.43 -1.03 2.45
CA ASN A 316 7.20 -0.42 1.39
C ASN A 316 7.12 1.10 1.48
N LEU A 317 8.28 1.74 1.59
CA LEU A 317 8.43 3.19 1.41
C LEU A 317 8.24 3.50 -0.08
N SER A 318 7.41 4.50 -0.41
CA SER A 318 7.15 4.90 -1.80
C SER A 318 6.75 3.73 -2.70
N PRO A 319 5.55 3.13 -2.50
CA PRO A 319 5.13 1.96 -3.26
C PRO A 319 5.09 2.25 -4.77
N ALA A 320 5.42 1.23 -5.56
CA ALA A 320 5.53 1.38 -7.02
C ALA A 320 4.23 1.86 -7.69
N LEU A 321 4.34 2.99 -8.39
CA LEU A 321 3.24 3.66 -9.10
C LEU A 321 3.17 3.33 -10.59
N GLY A 322 3.91 2.31 -11.07
CA GLY A 322 3.79 1.84 -12.46
C GLY A 322 2.41 1.23 -12.74
N ALA A 323 1.90 1.39 -13.96
CA ALA A 323 0.63 0.85 -14.40
C ALA A 323 0.86 -0.27 -15.44
N ASP A 324 0.89 -1.51 -14.98
CA ASP A 324 1.24 -2.66 -15.84
C ASP A 324 0.01 -3.36 -16.43
N CYS A 325 -1.14 -3.20 -15.77
CA CYS A 325 -2.40 -3.82 -16.15
C CYS A 325 -3.56 -2.93 -15.73
N GLU A 326 -4.76 -3.28 -16.20
CA GLU A 326 -6.00 -2.53 -15.95
C GLU A 326 -6.26 -2.30 -14.46
N ALA A 327 -6.02 -3.30 -13.60
CA ALA A 327 -6.18 -3.17 -12.15
C ALA A 327 -5.28 -2.08 -11.56
N ASP A 328 -4.04 -1.90 -12.06
CA ASP A 328 -3.18 -0.82 -11.59
C ASP A 328 -3.75 0.56 -11.97
N VAL A 329 -4.32 0.71 -13.17
CA VAL A 329 -4.91 1.98 -13.64
C VAL A 329 -6.15 2.33 -12.83
N ILE A 330 -7.07 1.36 -12.68
CA ILE A 330 -8.33 1.52 -11.93
C ILE A 330 -8.07 1.96 -10.49
N VAL A 331 -7.03 1.42 -9.86
CA VAL A 331 -6.73 1.70 -8.45
C VAL A 331 -5.85 2.93 -8.30
N LYS A 332 -4.71 3.01 -9.00
CA LYS A 332 -3.66 3.99 -8.66
C LYS A 332 -3.93 5.39 -9.19
N GLN A 333 -4.57 5.54 -10.35
CA GLN A 333 -4.82 6.88 -10.90
C GLN A 333 -5.81 7.67 -10.02
N PRO A 334 -7.02 7.13 -9.69
CA PRO A 334 -7.93 7.84 -8.79
C PRO A 334 -7.34 8.02 -7.39
N MET A 335 -6.62 7.01 -6.88
CA MET A 335 -5.96 7.09 -5.58
C MET A 335 -5.01 8.27 -5.44
N LEU A 336 -4.21 8.56 -6.47
CA LEU A 336 -3.27 9.69 -6.45
C LEU A 336 -3.99 11.04 -6.52
N HIS A 337 -5.04 11.16 -7.33
CA HIS A 337 -5.88 12.37 -7.34
C HIS A 337 -6.48 12.62 -5.95
N GLU A 338 -7.14 11.61 -5.40
CA GLU A 338 -7.77 11.72 -4.08
C GLU A 338 -6.75 11.85 -2.94
N LEU A 339 -5.52 11.36 -3.11
CA LEU A 339 -4.43 11.60 -2.16
C LEU A 339 -4.09 13.09 -2.11
N PHE A 340 -3.98 13.74 -3.27
CA PHE A 340 -3.71 15.17 -3.31
C PHE A 340 -4.89 16.01 -2.80
N ASP A 341 -6.13 15.55 -3.01
CA ASP A 341 -7.32 16.15 -2.39
C ASP A 341 -7.30 16.00 -0.87
N LEU A 342 -6.98 14.80 -0.37
CA LEU A 342 -6.82 14.53 1.07
C LEU A 342 -5.79 15.48 1.69
N LEU A 343 -4.65 15.68 1.02
CA LEU A 343 -3.58 16.55 1.47
C LEU A 343 -3.91 18.05 1.33
N GLY A 344 -5.05 18.42 0.75
CA GLY A 344 -5.46 19.80 0.51
C GLY A 344 -4.59 20.51 -0.54
N LEU A 345 -4.05 19.77 -1.51
CA LEU A 345 -3.25 20.34 -2.60
C LEU A 345 -4.16 20.72 -3.78
N PRO A 346 -3.95 21.89 -4.42
CA PRO A 346 -4.94 22.49 -5.30
C PRO A 346 -5.16 21.69 -6.58
N MET A 347 -6.37 21.79 -7.12
CA MET A 347 -6.63 21.57 -8.55
C MET A 347 -6.48 22.92 -9.26
N ARG A 348 -5.69 22.98 -10.33
CA ARG A 348 -5.58 24.19 -11.17
C ARG A 348 -6.28 23.90 -12.50
N HIS A 349 -7.32 24.66 -12.80
CA HIS A 349 -7.99 24.54 -14.09
C HIS A 349 -7.06 25.11 -15.17
N THR A 350 -6.61 24.26 -16.10
CA THR A 350 -5.72 24.64 -17.21
C THR A 350 -6.43 25.36 -18.36
N GLY A 351 -7.69 25.75 -18.19
CA GLY A 351 -8.55 26.24 -19.28
C GLY A 351 -8.98 25.17 -20.29
N LEU A 352 -8.46 23.93 -20.23
CA LEU A 352 -8.89 22.82 -21.09
C LEU A 352 -10.37 22.43 -20.90
N SER A 353 -10.94 22.70 -19.72
CA SER A 353 -12.36 22.56 -19.44
C SER A 353 -13.24 23.60 -20.15
N LEU A 354 -12.69 24.72 -20.61
CA LEU A 354 -13.40 25.71 -21.43
C LEU A 354 -13.44 25.30 -22.93
N LEU A 355 -12.62 24.33 -23.33
CA LEU A 355 -12.59 23.78 -24.69
C LEU A 355 -13.48 22.54 -24.86
N GLN A 356 -13.97 21.97 -23.76
CA GLN A 356 -15.02 20.96 -23.81
C GLN A 356 -16.37 21.68 -23.87
N GLY A 357 -16.99 21.68 -25.04
CA GLY A 357 -18.34 22.20 -25.24
C GLY A 357 -19.34 21.57 -24.26
N PRO A 358 -20.51 22.20 -24.06
CA PRO A 358 -21.44 21.83 -22.99
C PRO A 358 -21.83 20.36 -23.09
N THR A 359 -21.57 19.62 -22.01
CA THR A 359 -22.10 18.28 -21.82
C THR A 359 -23.63 18.37 -21.71
N PRO A 360 -24.39 17.41 -22.27
CA PRO A 360 -25.84 17.44 -22.19
C PRO A 360 -26.25 17.27 -20.72
N HIS A 361 -26.88 18.32 -20.18
CA HIS A 361 -27.51 18.31 -18.87
C HIS A 361 -28.55 17.17 -18.80
N VAL A 362 -28.29 16.18 -17.95
CA VAL A 362 -29.33 15.30 -17.43
C VAL A 362 -30.00 16.05 -16.28
N ASN A 363 -31.07 16.78 -16.59
CA ASN A 363 -31.91 17.39 -15.55
C ASN A 363 -32.75 16.31 -14.87
N ASN A 364 -32.44 16.06 -13.60
CA ASN A 364 -33.39 15.51 -12.64
C ASN A 364 -34.48 16.56 -12.41
N TYR A 365 -35.71 16.28 -12.82
CA TYR A 365 -36.88 17.06 -12.42
C TYR A 365 -37.21 16.79 -10.96
N SER A 366 -37.02 17.82 -10.13
CA SER A 366 -37.70 18.00 -8.85
C SER A 366 -39.08 18.58 -9.14
N SER A 367 -40.13 17.90 -8.70
CA SER A 367 -41.47 18.48 -8.55
C SER A 367 -41.47 19.43 -7.37
N ASP A 368 -42.06 20.61 -7.51
CA ASP A 368 -43.16 21.12 -6.65
C ASP A 368 -43.61 22.51 -7.13
N ASP A 369 -44.93 22.64 -7.25
CA ASP A 369 -45.83 23.80 -7.16
C ASP A 369 -45.48 25.16 -7.82
N GLU A 370 -46.31 25.59 -8.79
CA GLU A 370 -47.35 26.61 -8.52
C GLU A 370 -48.30 26.87 -9.72
N SER A 371 -49.58 27.00 -9.36
CA SER A 371 -50.66 27.83 -9.88
C SER A 371 -50.47 28.70 -11.16
N GLY A 372 -51.48 28.70 -12.04
CA GLY A 372 -51.68 29.81 -13.00
C GLY A 372 -52.28 29.40 -14.34
N ALA A 373 -53.59 29.60 -14.48
CA ALA A 373 -54.38 29.31 -15.66
C ALA A 373 -53.93 30.06 -16.93
N LEU A 374 -54.01 29.41 -18.10
CA LEU A 374 -54.71 29.95 -19.28
C LEU A 374 -54.93 28.91 -20.37
N ARG A 375 -56.07 29.08 -21.03
CA ARG A 375 -56.78 28.20 -21.95
C ARG A 375 -56.09 28.11 -23.32
N VAL A 376 -56.31 27.00 -24.06
CA VAL A 376 -57.13 26.92 -25.30
C VAL A 376 -56.77 25.68 -26.16
N ALA A 377 -57.84 25.01 -26.63
CA ALA A 377 -57.99 24.09 -27.77
C ALA A 377 -57.25 22.74 -27.74
N ALA A 378 -57.92 21.63 -27.44
CA ALA A 378 -58.84 20.86 -28.30
C ALA A 378 -58.14 20.05 -29.40
N SER A 379 -58.02 18.74 -29.20
CA SER A 379 -58.77 17.77 -30.02
C SER A 379 -58.73 16.38 -29.37
N ARG A 380 -59.92 15.79 -29.21
CA ARG A 380 -60.15 14.39 -28.81
C ARG A 380 -60.04 13.52 -30.06
N VAL A 381 -59.33 12.40 -29.97
CA VAL A 381 -59.82 11.14 -30.56
C VAL A 381 -59.50 9.98 -29.61
N THR A 382 -60.57 9.36 -29.16
CA THR A 382 -60.67 8.11 -28.40
C THR A 382 -60.49 6.91 -29.33
N THR A 383 -59.83 5.84 -28.86
CA THR A 383 -60.37 4.46 -28.93
C THR A 383 -59.56 3.48 -28.08
N SER A 384 -60.29 2.77 -27.19
CA SER A 384 -60.13 1.39 -26.68
C SER A 384 -58.94 0.57 -27.22
N GLY A 385 -58.17 -0.19 -26.43
CA GLY A 385 -58.52 -1.01 -25.28
C GLY A 385 -58.52 -2.49 -25.67
N ARG A 386 -57.52 -3.28 -25.24
CA ARG A 386 -57.70 -4.71 -24.91
C ARG A 386 -56.51 -5.30 -24.15
N ARG A 387 -56.88 -6.08 -23.13
CA ARG A 387 -56.04 -6.76 -22.14
C ARG A 387 -55.31 -7.97 -22.72
N GLY A 388 -54.07 -8.17 -22.24
CA GLY A 388 -53.62 -9.38 -21.57
C GLY A 388 -53.23 -10.59 -22.42
N THR A 389 -51.98 -11.04 -22.27
CA THR A 389 -51.68 -12.42 -21.85
C THR A 389 -50.21 -12.55 -21.44
N ARG A 390 -49.99 -13.14 -20.26
CA ARG A 390 -48.70 -13.67 -19.78
C ARG A 390 -48.23 -14.78 -20.72
N ARG A 391 -46.97 -14.75 -21.16
CA ARG A 391 -46.25 -15.95 -21.61
C ARG A 391 -44.79 -15.92 -21.14
N GLN A 392 -44.42 -16.98 -20.42
CA GLN A 392 -43.07 -17.34 -20.03
C GLN A 392 -42.12 -17.31 -21.23
N ARG A 393 -40.93 -16.73 -21.07
CA ARG A 393 -39.81 -16.92 -22.00
C ARG A 393 -38.71 -17.73 -21.33
N ARG A 394 -38.60 -18.98 -21.78
CA ARG A 394 -37.41 -19.83 -21.69
C ARG A 394 -36.24 -19.17 -22.41
N ARG A 395 -35.05 -19.29 -21.83
CA ARG A 395 -33.76 -19.01 -22.47
C ARG A 395 -33.59 -19.90 -23.70
N LEU A 396 -33.25 -19.29 -24.84
CA LEU A 396 -32.65 -19.96 -25.99
C LEU A 396 -31.40 -19.18 -26.40
N ALA A 397 -30.29 -19.90 -26.47
CA ALA A 397 -29.02 -19.45 -26.99
C ALA A 397 -29.05 -19.42 -28.54
N LEU A 398 -28.42 -18.41 -29.14
CA LEU A 398 -28.05 -18.35 -30.56
C LEU A 398 -26.69 -17.63 -30.63
N SER A 399 -25.61 -18.37 -30.89
CA SER A 399 -25.00 -18.68 -32.19
C SER A 399 -24.19 -17.51 -32.76
N VAL A 400 -22.88 -17.62 -32.56
CA VAL A 400 -21.81 -16.77 -33.10
C VAL A 400 -21.78 -16.90 -34.62
N HIS A 401 -21.78 -15.78 -35.33
CA HIS A 401 -21.36 -15.72 -36.73
C HIS A 401 -19.94 -15.14 -36.77
N CYS A 402 -18.98 -16.01 -37.08
CA CYS A 402 -17.61 -15.66 -37.40
C CYS A 402 -17.54 -15.13 -38.84
N VAL A 403 -16.92 -13.97 -39.04
CA VAL A 403 -16.46 -13.52 -40.36
C VAL A 403 -14.96 -13.79 -40.43
N ASN A 404 -14.57 -14.69 -41.34
CA ASN A 404 -13.18 -14.99 -41.69
C ASN A 404 -12.58 -13.82 -42.48
N LEU A 405 -11.40 -13.35 -42.06
CA LEU A 405 -10.50 -12.56 -42.90
C LEU A 405 -9.20 -13.34 -43.07
N GLN A 406 -8.86 -13.63 -44.33
CA GLN A 406 -7.68 -14.36 -44.77
C GLN A 406 -6.38 -13.61 -44.44
N ALA A 407 -5.34 -14.38 -44.12
CA ALA A 407 -3.96 -13.91 -43.97
C ALA A 407 -3.27 -13.75 -45.34
N PRO A 408 -2.34 -12.79 -45.51
CA PRO A 408 -1.41 -12.82 -46.62
C PRO A 408 -0.21 -13.71 -46.31
N MET A 409 0.23 -14.43 -47.35
CA MET A 409 1.30 -15.41 -47.34
C MET A 409 2.71 -14.81 -47.21
N THR A 410 3.60 -15.69 -46.74
CA THR A 410 5.06 -15.67 -46.69
C THR A 410 5.73 -15.58 -48.06
N GLU A 411 6.85 -14.84 -48.13
CA GLU A 411 7.93 -15.11 -49.09
C GLU A 411 9.23 -15.49 -48.35
N ASN A 412 9.84 -16.58 -48.81
CA ASN A 412 11.11 -17.18 -48.40
C ASN A 412 12.30 -16.44 -49.01
N PHE A 413 13.48 -16.49 -48.37
CA PHE A 413 14.82 -16.66 -49.01
C PHE A 413 15.90 -16.94 -47.92
N PRO A 414 17.08 -17.53 -48.27
CA PRO A 414 17.51 -18.81 -47.70
C PRO A 414 18.71 -18.76 -46.73
N VAL A 415 18.92 -19.91 -46.07
CA VAL A 415 20.01 -20.26 -45.16
C VAL A 415 21.28 -20.63 -45.95
N ILE A 416 22.45 -20.17 -45.50
CA ILE A 416 23.77 -20.65 -45.95
C ILE A 416 24.59 -21.04 -44.71
N GLU A 417 25.12 -22.26 -44.76
CA GLU A 417 25.92 -22.95 -43.74
C GLU A 417 27.37 -22.43 -43.66
N LEU A 418 27.97 -22.60 -42.47
CA LEU A 418 29.38 -22.39 -42.15
C LEU A 418 30.27 -23.52 -42.69
N PRO A 419 31.57 -23.24 -42.89
CA PRO A 419 32.60 -24.25 -42.64
C PRO A 419 33.73 -23.78 -41.69
N GLU A 420 34.44 -24.78 -41.16
CA GLU A 420 35.42 -24.74 -40.08
C GLU A 420 36.83 -24.16 -40.43
N LYS A 421 37.58 -23.85 -39.36
CA LYS A 421 39.02 -23.47 -39.17
C LYS A 421 40.04 -24.23 -40.05
N PRO A 422 41.32 -23.76 -40.29
CA PRO A 422 42.32 -23.46 -39.23
C PRO A 422 43.56 -22.54 -39.53
N LYS A 423 44.41 -22.37 -38.49
CA LYS A 423 45.87 -22.11 -38.43
C LYS A 423 46.41 -20.73 -38.00
N ASP A 424 46.95 -20.74 -36.78
CA ASP A 424 48.25 -20.26 -36.27
C ASP A 424 48.91 -18.93 -36.70
N ASN A 425 49.42 -18.30 -35.61
CA ASN A 425 50.73 -17.65 -35.42
C ASN A 425 50.88 -16.12 -35.50
N LYS A 426 51.25 -15.62 -34.31
CA LYS A 426 52.29 -14.63 -33.98
C LYS A 426 51.98 -13.12 -34.01
N THR A 427 52.37 -12.55 -32.85
CA THR A 427 52.98 -11.23 -32.59
C THR A 427 52.11 -9.98 -32.53
N GLY A 428 52.06 -9.39 -31.32
CA GLY A 428 52.53 -8.01 -31.12
C GLY A 428 51.53 -7.00 -30.57
N HIS A 429 51.70 -6.64 -29.28
CA HIS A 429 51.42 -5.33 -28.65
C HIS A 429 49.96 -4.81 -28.61
N LEU A 430 49.43 -4.15 -27.58
CA LEU A 430 49.79 -3.86 -26.19
C LEU A 430 48.49 -3.24 -25.56
N LEU A 431 48.43 -3.19 -24.22
CA LEU A 431 47.49 -2.45 -23.35
C LEU A 431 46.29 -3.25 -22.80
N LYS A 432 46.61 -4.08 -21.80
CA LYS A 432 45.72 -4.59 -20.76
C LYS A 432 45.65 -3.59 -19.60
N ASN A 433 44.45 -3.37 -19.07
CA ASN A 433 44.23 -3.08 -17.65
C ASN A 433 43.37 -4.22 -17.09
N VAL A 434 43.92 -4.98 -16.15
CA VAL A 434 43.22 -6.00 -15.36
C VAL A 434 43.81 -6.02 -13.95
N SER A 435 42.92 -5.85 -12.97
CA SER A 435 42.83 -6.47 -11.63
C SER A 435 44.00 -6.54 -10.65
N ASP A 436 43.64 -6.25 -9.39
CA ASP A 436 43.85 -7.01 -8.14
C ASP A 436 45.25 -7.52 -7.74
N ILE A 437 45.59 -7.30 -6.46
CA ILE A 437 46.31 -8.16 -5.48
C ILE A 437 46.25 -7.40 -4.14
N SER A 438 45.61 -7.89 -3.06
CA SER A 438 45.91 -8.99 -2.13
C SER A 438 46.67 -8.55 -0.85
N ALA A 439 46.48 -9.34 0.20
CA ALA A 439 46.61 -9.08 1.63
C ALA A 439 48.03 -9.13 2.26
N ASP A 440 48.06 -8.61 3.50
CA ASP A 440 48.92 -8.90 4.67
C ASP A 440 50.42 -8.52 4.70
N VAL A 441 50.80 -7.80 5.77
CA VAL A 441 51.73 -8.23 6.85
C VAL A 441 51.73 -7.18 7.99
N THR A 442 51.98 -7.67 9.19
CA THR A 442 51.79 -7.19 10.57
C THR A 442 52.82 -6.22 11.18
N ASP A 443 52.31 -5.45 12.16
CA ASP A 443 52.86 -5.10 13.49
C ASP A 443 53.55 -3.74 13.80
N GLN A 444 53.19 -3.25 15.00
CA GLN A 444 53.83 -2.33 15.95
C GLN A 444 53.42 -0.84 16.07
N SER A 445 52.75 -0.60 17.21
CA SER A 445 52.90 0.53 18.17
C SER A 445 52.03 1.79 18.02
N GLN A 446 51.10 1.89 18.97
CA GLN A 446 50.63 3.06 19.73
C GLN A 446 50.70 4.46 19.09
N THR A 447 49.53 5.09 18.91
CA THR A 447 49.15 6.36 19.58
C THR A 447 47.69 6.69 19.24
N GLY A 448 46.91 7.02 20.27
CA GLY A 448 45.46 7.16 20.17
C GLY A 448 45.01 8.48 19.56
N VAL A 449 43.96 8.42 18.73
CA VAL A 449 42.99 9.49 18.56
C VAL A 449 41.62 8.83 18.34
N SER A 450 40.75 8.91 19.36
CA SER A 450 39.34 8.52 19.23
C SER A 450 38.61 9.57 18.39
N VAL A 451 38.10 9.19 17.22
CA VAL A 451 37.14 10.02 16.49
C VAL A 451 35.73 9.57 16.87
N THR A 452 35.23 10.13 17.97
CA THR A 452 33.80 10.15 18.30
C THR A 452 33.10 11.13 17.36
N THR A 453 32.47 10.61 16.29
CA THR A 453 31.40 11.35 15.60
C THR A 453 30.10 11.10 16.33
N THR A 454 29.93 11.75 17.48
CA THR A 454 28.62 11.94 18.09
C THR A 454 27.85 12.94 17.24
N GLU A 455 27.05 12.45 16.29
CA GLU A 455 25.87 13.20 15.85
C GLU A 455 25.02 13.44 17.11
N VAL A 456 24.99 14.68 17.60
CA VAL A 456 24.09 15.09 18.68
C VAL A 456 22.68 15.08 18.12
N VAL A 457 22.07 13.89 18.16
CA VAL A 457 20.64 13.73 17.96
C VAL A 457 19.97 14.41 19.14
N ASP A 458 19.08 15.36 18.88
CA ASP A 458 18.25 16.01 19.89
C ASP A 458 17.35 14.96 20.59
N GLU A 459 17.85 14.39 21.69
CA GLU A 459 17.20 13.33 22.47
C GLU A 459 16.01 13.84 23.32
N THR A 460 15.74 15.15 23.29
CA THR A 460 14.72 15.82 24.12
C THR A 460 13.28 15.36 23.85
N TRP A 461 13.01 14.68 22.73
CA TRP A 461 11.67 14.23 22.35
C TRP A 461 11.23 12.89 22.96
N ARG A 462 12.11 12.16 23.66
CA ARG A 462 11.75 10.91 24.37
C ARG A 462 11.00 11.16 25.68
N GLY A 463 11.08 12.36 26.24
CA GLY A 463 10.21 12.82 27.32
C GLY A 463 8.94 13.43 26.72
N GLY A 464 7.79 13.24 27.37
CA GLY A 464 6.55 13.89 26.96
C GLY A 464 6.65 15.42 26.88
N TYR A 465 5.51 16.07 26.63
CA TYR A 465 5.29 17.52 26.43
C TYR A 465 5.69 18.45 27.60
N ALA A 466 6.74 18.12 28.34
CA ALA A 466 7.15 18.74 29.59
C ALA A 466 7.49 20.23 29.44
N THR A 467 7.78 20.70 28.22
CA THR A 467 8.11 22.12 27.96
C THR A 467 7.11 22.81 27.02
N ALA A 468 6.86 24.10 27.25
CA ALA A 468 6.02 24.94 26.39
C ALA A 468 6.54 25.00 24.93
N ALA A 469 7.86 24.93 24.74
CA ALA A 469 8.49 24.84 23.43
C ALA A 469 8.09 23.55 22.68
N SER A 470 8.06 22.42 23.39
CA SER A 470 7.64 21.13 22.82
C SER A 470 6.17 21.15 22.37
N ARG A 471 5.29 21.78 23.17
CA ARG A 471 3.89 21.98 22.80
C ARG A 471 3.71 22.88 21.58
N ARG A 472 4.46 23.98 21.47
CA ARG A 472 4.41 24.85 20.28
C ARG A 472 4.85 24.13 19.00
N LYS A 473 5.93 23.35 19.07
CA LYS A 473 6.40 22.56 17.91
C LYS A 473 5.38 21.51 17.47
N MET A 474 4.71 20.86 18.43
CA MET A 474 3.60 19.94 18.17
C MET A 474 2.44 20.64 17.45
N LEU A 475 1.94 21.76 17.98
CA LEU A 475 0.84 22.52 17.38
C LEU A 475 1.17 22.98 15.95
N SER A 476 2.41 23.40 15.74
CA SER A 476 2.93 23.75 14.41
C SER A 476 2.95 22.54 13.46
N ALA A 477 3.39 21.36 13.92
CA ALA A 477 3.39 20.14 13.11
C ALA A 477 1.99 19.63 12.74
N CYS A 478 0.98 19.90 13.57
CA CYS A 478 -0.42 19.54 13.28
C CYS A 478 -1.02 20.34 12.13
N SER A 479 -0.49 21.55 11.88
CA SER A 479 -1.07 22.54 10.97
C SER A 479 -0.18 22.71 9.75
N TRP A 480 -0.68 22.32 8.59
CA TRP A 480 0.06 22.46 7.34
C TRP A 480 -0.05 23.88 6.75
N GLY A 481 0.84 24.19 5.82
CA GLY A 481 0.92 25.44 5.05
C GLY A 481 -0.37 25.90 4.40
N ASN A 482 -1.15 24.94 3.92
CA ASN A 482 -2.41 25.11 3.22
C ASN A 482 -3.62 25.20 4.16
N GLY A 483 -3.41 25.36 5.48
CA GLY A 483 -4.49 25.47 6.46
C GLY A 483 -5.07 24.13 6.94
N MET A 484 -4.60 23.00 6.40
CA MET A 484 -5.03 21.69 6.89
C MET A 484 -4.58 21.44 8.33
N ARG A 485 -5.50 20.95 9.17
CA ARG A 485 -5.26 20.59 10.57
C ARG A 485 -5.52 19.12 10.82
N TRP A 486 -4.47 18.32 10.96
CA TRP A 486 -4.59 16.86 11.01
C TRP A 486 -5.15 16.31 12.32
N ASP A 487 -5.06 17.08 13.39
CA ASP A 487 -5.78 16.81 14.64
C ASP A 487 -7.31 16.86 14.45
N ARG A 488 -7.79 17.52 13.39
CA ARG A 488 -9.21 17.65 13.00
C ARG A 488 -9.49 17.12 11.59
N GLY A 489 -8.60 16.30 11.05
CA GLY A 489 -8.73 15.78 9.69
C GLY A 489 -10.05 15.02 9.49
N PRO A 490 -10.66 15.10 8.29
CA PRO A 490 -11.94 14.46 8.00
C PRO A 490 -11.89 12.93 8.18
N GLY A 491 -13.03 12.30 8.44
CA GLY A 491 -13.13 10.83 8.51
C GLY A 491 -12.88 10.14 7.18
N ARG A 492 -13.18 10.83 6.07
CA ARG A 492 -13.06 10.32 4.69
C ARG A 492 -12.84 11.47 3.70
N VAL A 493 -11.99 11.25 2.70
CA VAL A 493 -11.86 12.08 1.49
C VAL A 493 -11.80 11.14 0.29
N GLY A 494 -12.83 11.15 -0.55
CA GLY A 494 -13.00 10.12 -1.57
C GLY A 494 -12.99 8.71 -0.94
N HIS A 495 -12.05 7.89 -1.37
CA HIS A 495 -11.81 6.54 -0.90
C HIS A 495 -10.70 6.46 0.17
N TRP A 496 -10.06 7.57 0.53
CA TRP A 496 -9.17 7.62 1.69
C TRP A 496 -9.99 7.67 2.97
N VAL A 497 -9.90 6.62 3.80
CA VAL A 497 -10.64 6.50 5.06
C VAL A 497 -9.69 6.61 6.23
N ARG A 498 -10.02 7.46 7.19
CA ARG A 498 -9.23 7.64 8.41
C ARG A 498 -9.31 6.39 9.27
N ILE A 499 -8.17 5.74 9.45
CA ILE A 499 -8.07 4.55 10.29
C ILE A 499 -7.67 4.88 11.72
N TYR A 500 -6.96 5.99 11.94
CA TYR A 500 -6.52 6.43 13.27
C TYR A 500 -6.29 7.96 13.33
N PRO A 501 -6.57 8.61 14.50
CA PRO A 501 -7.30 8.08 15.65
C PRO A 501 -8.77 7.79 15.33
N HIS A 502 -9.38 6.87 16.08
CA HIS A 502 -10.79 6.48 15.90
C HIS A 502 -11.76 7.57 16.36
N THR A 503 -11.38 8.35 17.37
CA THR A 503 -12.19 9.43 17.92
C THR A 503 -11.43 10.75 17.74
N LEU A 504 -12.14 11.77 17.27
CA LEU A 504 -11.66 13.14 17.24
C LEU A 504 -12.05 13.84 18.53
N LEU A 505 -11.15 14.63 19.09
CA LEU A 505 -11.44 15.47 20.24
C LEU A 505 -12.33 16.63 19.80
N THR A 506 -13.35 16.94 20.61
CA THR A 506 -14.29 18.02 20.36
C THR A 506 -13.87 19.35 20.99
N ASN A 507 -12.89 19.35 21.89
CA ASN A 507 -12.50 20.53 22.66
C ASN A 507 -11.19 21.15 22.14
N ASP A 508 -11.19 22.47 21.95
CA ASP A 508 -10.16 23.23 21.26
C ASP A 508 -8.79 23.27 21.95
N ASP A 509 -8.72 23.01 23.27
CA ASP A 509 -7.53 23.32 24.10
C ASP A 509 -6.69 22.11 24.55
N GLN A 510 -7.05 20.87 24.16
CA GLN A 510 -6.33 19.68 24.62
C GLN A 510 -5.81 18.85 23.44
N LEU A 511 -4.57 19.12 23.02
CA LEU A 511 -3.78 18.10 22.32
C LEU A 511 -3.60 16.93 23.28
N GLN A 512 -4.23 15.78 23.00
CA GLN A 512 -4.00 14.59 23.80
C GLN A 512 -2.54 14.17 23.73
N ILE A 513 -2.01 13.83 24.90
CA ILE A 513 -0.72 13.18 25.02
C ILE A 513 -0.88 11.80 24.39
N GLU A 514 -0.30 11.57 23.22
CA GLU A 514 -0.31 10.24 22.63
C GLU A 514 0.56 9.29 23.45
N ASP A 515 -0.07 8.65 24.44
CA ASP A 515 0.48 7.48 25.11
C ASP A 515 0.30 6.28 24.18
N THR A 516 1.42 5.61 23.88
CA THR A 516 1.41 4.40 23.06
C THR A 516 0.58 3.31 23.73
N ARG A 517 0.58 3.22 25.06
CA ARG A 517 -0.21 2.23 25.80
C ARG A 517 -1.71 2.46 25.63
N GLU A 518 -2.17 3.69 25.78
CA GLU A 518 -3.58 4.05 25.55
C GLU A 518 -3.97 3.82 24.09
N SER A 519 -3.11 4.23 23.15
CA SER A 519 -3.33 4.03 21.72
C SER A 519 -3.52 2.54 21.35
N VAL A 520 -2.66 1.66 21.90
CA VAL A 520 -2.77 0.21 21.72
C VAL A 520 -4.05 -0.34 22.38
N ALA A 521 -4.43 0.19 23.55
CA ALA A 521 -5.68 -0.19 24.22
C ALA A 521 -6.93 0.19 23.39
N GLN A 522 -6.92 1.35 22.73
CA GLN A 522 -8.00 1.77 21.83
C GLN A 522 -8.14 0.80 20.64
N VAL A 523 -7.03 0.38 20.01
CA VAL A 523 -7.07 -0.61 18.93
C VAL A 523 -7.54 -1.99 19.44
N SER A 524 -7.16 -2.37 20.66
CA SER A 524 -7.67 -3.58 21.32
C SER A 524 -9.19 -3.54 21.52
N LYS A 525 -9.71 -2.39 21.98
CA LYS A 525 -11.16 -2.14 22.13
C LYS A 525 -11.89 -2.23 20.78
N LEU A 526 -11.34 -1.64 19.72
CA LEU A 526 -11.84 -1.77 18.34
C LEU A 526 -11.97 -3.24 17.93
N LEU A 527 -10.90 -4.04 18.10
CA LEU A 527 -10.90 -5.45 17.71
C LEU A 527 -11.90 -6.28 18.51
N ARG A 528 -12.05 -6.02 19.82
CA ARG A 528 -13.05 -6.68 20.65
C ARG A 528 -14.46 -6.37 20.17
N ALA A 529 -14.77 -5.09 19.98
CA ALA A 529 -16.06 -4.65 19.48
C ALA A 529 -16.37 -5.26 18.10
N ALA A 530 -15.41 -5.23 17.16
CA ALA A 530 -15.58 -5.82 15.83
C ALA A 530 -15.87 -7.33 15.88
N ARG A 531 -15.21 -8.09 16.77
CA ARG A 531 -15.51 -9.53 16.96
C ARG A 531 -16.94 -9.75 17.43
N GLU A 532 -17.42 -8.94 18.37
CA GLU A 532 -18.80 -9.02 18.86
C GLU A 532 -19.80 -8.70 17.74
N VAL A 533 -19.60 -7.60 16.99
CA VAL A 533 -20.49 -7.25 15.87
C VAL A 533 -20.50 -8.35 14.81
N SER A 534 -19.35 -8.89 14.43
CA SER A 534 -19.25 -9.99 13.46
C SER A 534 -19.97 -11.25 13.94
N ARG A 535 -19.86 -11.59 15.24
CA ARG A 535 -20.56 -12.72 15.86
C ARG A 535 -22.08 -12.50 15.88
N ASP A 536 -22.53 -11.29 16.19
CA ASP A 536 -23.95 -10.97 16.27
C ASP A 536 -24.60 -10.93 14.89
N GLY A 537 -23.93 -10.35 13.89
CA GLY A 537 -24.40 -10.35 12.50
C GLY A 537 -24.21 -11.68 11.75
N GLY A 538 -23.48 -12.65 12.31
CA GLY A 538 -23.29 -13.98 11.73
C GLY A 538 -24.43 -14.98 12.00
N ARG A 539 -25.44 -14.61 12.79
CA ARG A 539 -26.58 -15.48 13.11
C ARG A 539 -27.61 -15.57 11.98
N ASP A 540 -27.66 -14.58 11.09
CA ASP A 540 -28.49 -14.60 9.89
C ASP A 540 -27.71 -15.12 8.68
N LYS A 541 -27.67 -16.45 8.51
CA LYS A 541 -26.97 -17.14 7.42
C LYS A 541 -27.64 -16.99 6.04
N GLN A 542 -28.83 -16.39 5.97
CA GLN A 542 -29.65 -16.33 4.76
C GLN A 542 -29.66 -14.97 4.04
N VAL A 543 -29.07 -13.92 4.62
CA VAL A 543 -29.07 -12.58 4.00
C VAL A 543 -27.89 -12.44 3.03
N PRO A 544 -28.12 -12.08 1.75
CA PRO A 544 -27.04 -11.72 0.84
C PRO A 544 -26.20 -10.58 1.44
N ARG A 545 -24.90 -10.81 1.59
CA ARG A 545 -23.95 -9.79 2.05
C ARG A 545 -23.73 -8.76 0.94
N ASP A 546 -24.47 -7.67 0.99
CA ASP A 546 -24.33 -6.50 0.12
C ASP A 546 -23.95 -5.25 0.93
N GLY A 547 -23.97 -4.07 0.28
CA GLY A 547 -23.65 -2.80 0.93
C GLY A 547 -24.59 -2.41 2.09
N SER A 548 -25.83 -2.91 2.11
CA SER A 548 -26.78 -2.61 3.20
C SER A 548 -26.37 -3.31 4.51
N CYS A 549 -25.80 -4.51 4.39
CA CYS A 549 -25.23 -5.23 5.53
C CYS A 549 -24.04 -4.46 6.12
N ASP A 550 -23.16 -3.90 5.30
CA ASP A 550 -22.01 -3.13 5.79
C ASP A 550 -22.42 -1.92 6.62
N ALA A 551 -23.44 -1.19 6.19
CA ALA A 551 -24.00 -0.07 6.94
C ALA A 551 -24.49 -0.51 8.33
N PHE A 552 -25.09 -1.71 8.43
CA PHE A 552 -25.48 -2.30 9.72
C PHE A 552 -24.26 -2.61 10.60
N PHE A 553 -23.22 -3.28 10.06
CA PHE A 553 -22.01 -3.58 10.82
C PHE A 553 -21.31 -2.30 11.30
N GLU A 554 -21.27 -1.28 10.45
CA GLU A 554 -20.72 0.02 10.77
C GLU A 554 -21.51 0.74 11.86
N ALA A 555 -22.84 0.83 11.74
CA ALA A 555 -23.69 1.43 12.77
C ALA A 555 -23.56 0.70 14.12
N ALA A 556 -23.50 -0.64 14.10
CA ALA A 556 -23.31 -1.44 15.30
C ALA A 556 -21.92 -1.22 15.93
N LEU A 557 -20.86 -1.11 15.12
CA LEU A 557 -19.52 -0.83 15.60
C LEU A 557 -19.40 0.59 16.18
N ARG A 558 -19.95 1.59 15.50
CA ARG A 558 -20.05 2.99 15.96
C ARG A 558 -20.71 3.06 17.35
N ARG A 559 -21.87 2.42 17.52
CA ARG A 559 -22.58 2.35 18.80
C ARG A 559 -21.74 1.72 19.91
N LYS A 560 -21.08 0.58 19.64
CA LYS A 560 -20.25 -0.11 20.65
C LYS A 560 -19.00 0.68 21.07
N LEU A 561 -18.44 1.47 20.17
CA LEU A 561 -17.25 2.27 20.47
C LEU A 561 -17.56 3.64 21.07
N ALA A 562 -18.83 4.08 21.01
CA ALA A 562 -19.25 5.43 21.34
C ALA A 562 -18.49 6.50 20.54
N CYS A 563 -18.22 6.21 19.26
CA CYS A 563 -17.58 7.16 18.35
C CYS A 563 -18.61 8.07 17.69
N GLY A 564 -18.24 9.34 17.47
CA GLY A 564 -19.08 10.33 16.78
C GLY A 564 -19.19 10.09 15.27
N SER A 565 -19.86 11.02 14.58
CA SER A 565 -20.14 10.97 13.14
C SER A 565 -18.89 10.89 12.24
N ASN A 566 -17.74 11.36 12.73
CA ASN A 566 -16.48 11.34 11.99
C ASN A 566 -15.78 9.97 11.95
N PHE A 567 -16.25 8.99 12.72
CA PHE A 567 -15.70 7.64 12.66
C PHE A 567 -16.24 6.89 11.44
N GLU A 568 -15.34 6.52 10.55
CA GLU A 568 -15.63 5.72 9.37
C GLU A 568 -15.02 4.32 9.51
N VAL A 569 -15.75 3.32 9.04
CA VAL A 569 -15.24 1.96 8.93
C VAL A 569 -14.51 1.80 7.61
N TRP A 570 -13.22 1.47 7.67
CA TRP A 570 -12.47 1.10 6.47
C TRP A 570 -12.89 -0.31 6.02
N LEU A 571 -13.35 -0.40 4.77
CA LEU A 571 -13.72 -1.61 4.05
C LEU A 571 -13.45 -1.41 2.56
N PRO A 572 -13.02 -2.45 1.82
CA PRO A 572 -12.96 -2.37 0.37
C PRO A 572 -14.34 -2.25 -0.27
N PRO A 573 -14.48 -1.65 -1.46
CA PRO A 573 -15.79 -1.48 -2.08
C PRO A 573 -16.40 -2.79 -2.59
N PHE A 574 -17.73 -2.78 -2.80
CA PHE A 574 -18.53 -3.89 -3.33
C PHE A 574 -18.71 -3.86 -4.84
#